data_AF-A0A936W2E7-F1
#
_entry.id   AF-A0A936W2E7-F1
#
_cell.length_a   1.000
_cell.length_b   1.000
_cell.length_c   1.000
_cell.angle_alpha   90.00
_cell.angle_beta   90.00
_cell.angle_gamma   90.00
#
_symmetry.space_group_name_H-M   'P 1'
#
loop_
_entity.id
_entity.type
_entity.pdbx_description
1 polymer ?
#
loop_
_entity_poly.entity_id
_entity_poly.type
_entity_poly.pdbx_seq_one_letter_code
_entity_poly.pdbx_strand_id
1 'polypeptide(L)'
;MIWIVRQFNRRIKTIAVSIPCITGPFTTIHAKLSLLQSSIRISSLVGDDYKRSGTEDSRFRDFNGAIQSMVTSTAQNDSGLFETNLRDERYLPFEGAGAISRWKIEIPNAIPQFDFDTISDVVMHIRYTCREAGHLKKAATDYVQDDILKLPEGGLLQLFNVLNEFTGAWQSFKSVASKPARVLTIAVDKNKFPYWTKALGMEDTLTATFCSIDLKKNKLIVASQNIDFLGDADTGWSLTVDNTINAVLSFLNSAVDNNRNVYMVVSYREKN
;
A
#
# COMPACT_ATOMS: atom_id res chain seq x y z
N MET A 1 2.11 -8.04 -6.45
CA MET A 1 2.22 -9.00 -7.58
C MET A 1 3.37 -9.99 -7.40
N ILE A 2 3.67 -10.35 -6.15
CA ILE A 2 4.91 -11.01 -5.72
C ILE A 2 4.80 -12.56 -5.78
N TRP A 3 3.57 -13.09 -5.82
CA TRP A 3 3.30 -14.50 -5.47
C TRP A 3 3.38 -15.54 -6.59
N ILE A 4 3.52 -15.12 -7.85
CA ILE A 4 3.66 -16.07 -8.97
C ILE A 4 5.09 -16.04 -9.50
N VAL A 5 5.90 -16.94 -8.97
CA VAL A 5 7.37 -17.04 -9.13
C VAL A 5 7.84 -17.75 -10.41
N ARG A 6 6.93 -18.41 -11.15
CA ARG A 6 7.27 -19.25 -12.31
C ARG A 6 6.99 -18.60 -13.67
N GLN A 7 6.86 -17.28 -13.72
CA GLN A 7 6.37 -16.55 -14.89
C GLN A 7 7.27 -15.37 -15.27
N PHE A 8 7.40 -15.13 -16.57
CA PHE A 8 8.05 -13.95 -17.13
C PHE A 8 7.13 -13.27 -18.17
N ASN A 9 7.59 -12.16 -18.75
CA ASN A 9 6.85 -11.40 -19.76
C ASN A 9 5.43 -11.03 -19.31
N ARG A 10 5.32 -10.49 -18.09
CA ARG A 10 4.05 -10.11 -17.46
C ARG A 10 3.58 -8.76 -18.01
N ARG A 11 2.49 -8.78 -18.78
CA ARG A 11 1.92 -7.62 -19.48
C ARG A 11 0.49 -7.39 -19.05
N ILE A 12 0.19 -6.16 -18.66
CA ILE A 12 -1.14 -5.74 -18.25
C ILE A 12 -2.08 -5.87 -19.46
N LYS A 13 -3.29 -6.39 -19.23
CA LYS A 13 -4.37 -6.43 -20.22
C LYS A 13 -5.43 -5.38 -19.89
N THR A 14 -5.81 -5.25 -18.62
CA THR A 14 -6.74 -4.22 -18.15
C THR A 14 -6.44 -3.85 -16.71
N ILE A 15 -6.79 -2.61 -16.35
CA ILE A 15 -6.82 -2.15 -14.97
C ILE A 15 -8.20 -1.57 -14.69
N ALA A 16 -8.67 -1.80 -13.46
CA ALA A 16 -9.81 -1.09 -12.91
C ALA A 16 -9.51 -0.65 -11.48
N VAL A 17 -10.23 0.35 -11.00
CA VAL A 17 -10.07 0.93 -9.66
C VAL A 17 -11.40 0.87 -8.92
N SER A 18 -11.36 0.45 -7.66
CA SER A 18 -12.46 0.60 -6.70
C SER A 18 -12.03 1.48 -5.53
N ILE A 19 -12.84 2.48 -5.19
CA ILE A 19 -12.64 3.34 -4.02
C ILE A 19 -13.92 3.28 -3.18
N PRO A 20 -14.01 2.36 -2.20
CA PRO A 20 -15.17 2.32 -1.32
C PRO A 20 -15.16 3.54 -0.39
N CYS A 21 -16.22 4.33 -0.46
CA CYS A 21 -16.45 5.50 0.38
C CYS A 21 -17.95 5.78 0.52
N ILE A 22 -18.32 6.68 1.44
CA ILE A 22 -19.70 7.11 1.62
C ILE A 22 -19.96 8.30 0.69
N THR A 23 -20.93 8.15 -0.20
CA THR A 23 -21.33 9.19 -1.16
C THR A 23 -22.85 9.34 -1.17
N GLY A 24 -23.32 10.52 -1.56
CA GLY A 24 -24.75 10.78 -1.74
C GLY A 24 -25.30 10.11 -3.01
N PRO A 25 -26.62 10.01 -3.16
CA PRO A 25 -27.24 9.57 -4.40
C PRO A 25 -26.76 10.41 -5.58
N PHE A 26 -26.42 9.75 -6.69
CA PHE A 26 -25.97 10.39 -7.94
C PHE A 26 -24.66 11.19 -7.83
N THR A 27 -23.88 11.02 -6.75
CA THR A 27 -22.54 11.59 -6.64
C THR A 27 -21.51 10.71 -7.34
N THR A 28 -20.67 11.30 -8.19
CA THR A 28 -19.58 10.62 -8.88
C THR A 28 -18.29 10.66 -8.07
N ILE A 29 -17.43 9.65 -8.26
CA ILE A 29 -16.12 9.54 -7.60
C ILE A 29 -15.05 9.64 -8.68
N HIS A 30 -14.45 10.82 -8.77
CA HIS A 30 -13.40 11.11 -9.74
C HIS A 30 -12.02 10.89 -9.13
N ALA A 31 -11.24 10.02 -9.77
CA ALA A 31 -9.83 9.83 -9.49
C ALA A 31 -9.10 9.61 -10.82
N LYS A 32 -7.93 10.22 -10.97
CA LYS A 32 -7.04 10.00 -12.11
C LYS A 32 -5.99 8.97 -11.72
N LEU A 33 -5.92 7.86 -12.45
CA LEU A 33 -4.84 6.89 -12.33
C LEU A 33 -3.87 7.07 -13.51
N SER A 34 -2.59 7.27 -13.20
CA SER A 34 -1.53 7.45 -14.21
C SER A 34 -0.42 6.42 -14.04
N LEU A 35 0.05 5.86 -15.16
CA LEU A 35 1.23 5.00 -15.21
C LEU A 35 2.47 5.87 -15.39
N LEU A 36 3.31 5.96 -14.35
CA LEU A 36 4.52 6.79 -14.39
C LEU A 36 5.70 6.07 -15.05
N GLN A 37 5.80 4.76 -14.81
CA GLN A 37 6.87 3.92 -15.35
C GLN A 37 6.39 2.48 -15.38
N SER A 38 6.78 1.72 -16.42
CA SER A 38 6.63 0.27 -16.40
C SER A 38 7.81 -0.46 -17.03
N SER A 39 8.00 -1.71 -16.65
CA SER A 39 9.04 -2.60 -17.15
C SER A 39 8.52 -4.02 -17.29
N ILE A 40 9.00 -4.71 -18.35
CA ILE A 40 8.68 -6.10 -18.64
C ILE A 40 9.98 -6.90 -18.62
N ARG A 41 10.03 -7.99 -17.86
CA ARG A 41 11.07 -9.02 -18.04
C ARG A 41 10.78 -9.81 -19.32
N ILE A 42 11.45 -9.49 -20.42
CA ILE A 42 11.25 -10.07 -21.75
C ILE A 42 11.99 -11.39 -21.97
N SER A 43 13.00 -11.69 -21.14
CA SER A 43 13.79 -12.92 -21.23
C SER A 43 13.50 -13.87 -20.07
N SER A 44 13.49 -15.17 -20.37
CA SER A 44 13.40 -16.23 -19.37
C SER A 44 14.76 -16.60 -18.77
N LEU A 45 15.86 -16.00 -19.21
CA LEU A 45 17.19 -16.29 -18.66
C LEU A 45 17.28 -15.83 -17.21
N VAL A 46 17.93 -16.62 -16.35
CA VAL A 46 18.23 -16.21 -14.98
C VAL A 46 19.31 -15.14 -14.98
N GLY A 47 20.36 -15.24 -15.81
CA GLY A 47 21.54 -14.37 -15.70
C GLY A 47 22.40 -14.77 -14.49
N ASP A 48 23.25 -13.86 -14.03
CA ASP A 48 24.06 -14.07 -12.82
C ASP A 48 23.21 -14.08 -11.54
N ASP A 49 22.15 -13.27 -11.52
CA ASP A 49 21.19 -13.16 -10.41
C ASP A 49 19.75 -12.96 -10.95
N TYR A 50 18.75 -13.41 -10.20
CA TYR A 50 17.34 -13.21 -10.55
C TYR A 50 16.96 -11.73 -10.55
N LYS A 51 17.49 -10.95 -9.61
CA LYS A 51 17.31 -9.50 -9.52
C LYS A 51 17.79 -8.82 -10.81
N ARG A 52 17.19 -7.69 -11.14
CA ARG A 52 17.65 -6.86 -12.26
C ARG A 52 19.06 -6.30 -11.97
N SER A 53 19.97 -6.44 -12.92
CA SER A 53 21.34 -5.95 -12.81
C SER A 53 21.46 -4.56 -13.43
N GLY A 54 21.28 -3.51 -12.62
CA GLY A 54 21.42 -2.13 -13.07
C GLY A 54 20.42 -1.70 -14.15
N THR A 55 20.75 -0.64 -14.89
CA THR A 55 19.88 -0.10 -15.95
C THR A 55 19.99 -0.90 -17.25
N GLU A 56 21.17 -1.39 -17.60
CA GLU A 56 21.47 -2.08 -18.86
C GLU A 56 21.30 -3.61 -18.76
N ASP A 57 20.10 -4.05 -18.37
CA ASP A 57 19.77 -5.48 -18.28
C ASP A 57 18.89 -5.90 -19.48
N SER A 58 19.49 -6.64 -20.42
CA SER A 58 18.81 -7.13 -21.63
C SER A 58 17.62 -8.06 -21.34
N ARG A 59 17.50 -8.60 -20.12
CA ARG A 59 16.33 -9.39 -19.71
C ARG A 59 15.10 -8.52 -19.51
N PHE A 60 15.25 -7.20 -19.36
CA PHE A 60 14.18 -6.26 -19.07
C PHE A 60 14.01 -5.24 -20.21
N ARG A 61 12.78 -4.78 -20.38
CA ARG A 61 12.42 -3.69 -21.30
C ARG A 61 11.61 -2.66 -20.55
N ASP A 62 12.13 -1.44 -20.50
CA ASP A 62 11.50 -0.31 -19.82
C ASP A 62 10.65 0.53 -20.78
N PHE A 63 9.58 1.10 -20.22
CA PHE A 63 8.67 2.01 -20.89
C PHE A 63 8.55 3.27 -20.04
N ASN A 64 9.28 4.31 -20.42
CA ASN A 64 9.40 5.57 -19.66
C ASN A 64 8.79 6.78 -20.40
N GLY A 65 8.23 6.61 -21.60
CA GLY A 65 7.98 7.72 -22.54
C GLY A 65 6.52 8.13 -22.80
N ALA A 66 5.54 7.38 -22.33
CA ALA A 66 4.12 7.72 -22.53
C ALA A 66 3.37 7.56 -21.21
N ILE A 67 3.10 8.69 -20.52
CA ILE A 67 2.19 8.69 -19.37
C ILE A 67 0.80 8.40 -19.93
N GLN A 68 0.37 7.15 -19.79
CA GLN A 68 -1.02 6.79 -20.00
C GLN A 68 -1.78 7.12 -18.70
N SER A 69 -3.03 7.56 -18.84
CA SER A 69 -3.90 7.79 -17.70
C SER A 69 -5.34 7.41 -18.00
N MET A 70 -6.06 7.01 -16.98
CA MET A 70 -7.50 6.84 -16.98
C MET A 70 -8.12 7.68 -15.87
N VAL A 71 -9.43 7.94 -15.96
CA VAL A 71 -10.19 8.66 -14.93
C VAL A 71 -11.40 7.84 -14.55
N THR A 72 -11.70 7.73 -13.26
CA THR A 72 -12.91 7.07 -12.76
C THR A 72 -14.09 8.04 -12.79
N SER A 73 -15.28 7.48 -13.00
CA SER A 73 -16.56 8.17 -12.83
C SER A 73 -17.33 7.62 -11.62
N THR A 74 -17.36 6.31 -11.45
CA THR A 74 -18.06 5.64 -10.34
C THR A 74 -17.10 5.10 -9.28
N ALA A 75 -15.83 4.85 -9.67
CA ALA A 75 -14.82 4.21 -8.83
C ALA A 75 -15.31 2.88 -8.20
N GLN A 76 -16.11 2.11 -8.94
CA GLN A 76 -16.51 0.75 -8.57
C GLN A 76 -16.12 -0.22 -9.69
N ASN A 77 -14.96 -0.88 -9.55
CA ASN A 77 -14.36 -1.69 -10.61
C ASN A 77 -14.34 -0.93 -11.95
N ASP A 78 -14.02 0.36 -11.87
CA ASP A 78 -14.09 1.31 -12.97
C ASP A 78 -12.78 1.28 -13.75
N SER A 79 -12.84 1.06 -15.07
CA SER A 79 -11.68 1.01 -15.96
C SER A 79 -11.46 2.32 -16.73
N GLY A 80 -12.28 3.35 -16.47
CA GLY A 80 -12.27 4.61 -17.19
C GLY A 80 -12.85 4.54 -18.60
N LEU A 81 -13.49 3.42 -18.95
CA LEU A 81 -14.25 3.22 -20.17
C LEU A 81 -15.72 2.98 -19.83
N PHE A 82 -16.63 3.39 -20.71
CA PHE A 82 -18.07 3.08 -20.56
C PHE A 82 -18.33 1.57 -20.58
N GLU A 83 -17.63 0.85 -21.48
CA GLU A 83 -17.68 -0.61 -21.57
C GLU A 83 -16.26 -1.14 -21.81
N THR A 84 -15.84 -2.12 -21.02
CA THR A 84 -14.53 -2.77 -21.20
C THR A 84 -14.68 -3.96 -22.12
N ASN A 85 -14.50 -3.73 -23.42
CA ASN A 85 -14.61 -4.79 -24.42
C ASN A 85 -13.23 -5.36 -24.81
N LEU A 86 -12.99 -6.63 -24.48
CA LEU A 86 -11.73 -7.33 -24.78
C LEU A 86 -11.59 -7.73 -26.26
N ARG A 87 -12.66 -7.62 -27.05
CA ARG A 87 -12.69 -7.95 -28.49
C ARG A 87 -12.57 -6.72 -29.39
N ASP A 88 -12.50 -5.52 -28.83
CA ASP A 88 -12.23 -4.31 -29.60
C ASP A 88 -10.83 -4.40 -30.23
N GLU A 89 -10.68 -3.89 -31.45
CA GLU A 89 -9.40 -3.85 -32.16
C GLU A 89 -8.45 -2.80 -31.57
N ARG A 90 -8.98 -1.84 -30.81
CA ARG A 90 -8.20 -0.81 -30.13
C ARG A 90 -7.62 -1.33 -28.82
N TYR A 91 -6.44 -0.83 -28.49
CA TYR A 91 -5.83 -1.10 -27.19
C TYR A 91 -6.65 -0.52 -26.04
N LEU A 92 -6.82 -1.31 -24.99
CA LEU A 92 -7.39 -0.83 -23.73
C LEU A 92 -6.38 0.07 -22.99
N PRO A 93 -6.84 0.96 -22.08
CA PRO A 93 -5.94 1.71 -21.22
C PRO A 93 -4.92 0.80 -20.53
N PHE A 94 -3.64 1.15 -20.61
CA PHE A 94 -2.51 0.40 -20.07
C PHE A 94 -2.28 -0.98 -20.67
N GLU A 95 -2.97 -1.34 -21.76
CA GLU A 95 -2.76 -2.62 -22.40
C GLU A 95 -1.32 -2.74 -22.91
N GLY A 96 -0.71 -3.87 -22.59
CA GLY A 96 0.65 -4.20 -22.99
C GLY A 96 1.74 -3.63 -22.08
N ALA A 97 1.40 -2.76 -21.13
CA ALA A 97 2.33 -2.20 -20.15
C ALA A 97 2.90 -3.26 -19.21
N GLY A 98 4.05 -2.99 -18.63
CA GLY A 98 4.74 -3.92 -17.74
C GLY A 98 4.12 -4.02 -16.35
N ALA A 99 4.08 -5.24 -15.82
CA ALA A 99 3.69 -5.50 -14.43
C ALA A 99 4.59 -4.83 -13.38
N ILE A 100 5.89 -4.68 -13.68
CA ILE A 100 6.82 -3.96 -12.81
C ILE A 100 6.59 -2.48 -13.08
N SER A 101 5.79 -1.83 -12.24
CA SER A 101 5.23 -0.52 -12.57
C SER A 101 5.13 0.41 -11.37
N ARG A 102 5.19 1.71 -11.64
CA ARG A 102 4.96 2.78 -10.67
C ARG A 102 3.73 3.58 -11.09
N TRP A 103 2.78 3.70 -10.17
CA TRP A 103 1.49 4.32 -10.40
C TRP A 103 1.33 5.59 -9.58
N LYS A 104 0.55 6.54 -10.09
CA LYS A 104 0.07 7.70 -9.35
C LYS A 104 -1.45 7.73 -9.40
N ILE A 105 -2.09 7.76 -8.23
CA ILE A 105 -3.52 8.06 -8.12
C ILE A 105 -3.69 9.47 -7.58
N GLU A 106 -4.60 10.24 -8.19
CA GLU A 106 -4.89 11.62 -7.82
C GLU A 106 -6.40 11.79 -7.69
N ILE A 107 -6.85 12.25 -6.53
CA ILE A 107 -8.26 12.60 -6.31
C ILE A 107 -8.36 14.13 -6.35
N PRO A 108 -9.14 14.73 -7.27
CA PRO A 108 -9.34 16.17 -7.31
C PRO A 108 -9.99 16.66 -6.01
N ASN A 109 -9.31 17.56 -5.31
CA ASN A 109 -9.74 18.05 -3.99
C ASN A 109 -10.11 19.54 -3.97
N ALA A 110 -9.94 20.26 -5.09
CA ALA A 110 -10.27 21.68 -5.19
C ALA A 110 -11.77 21.96 -5.00
N ILE A 111 -12.62 21.02 -5.44
CA ILE A 111 -14.07 21.03 -5.24
C ILE A 111 -14.47 19.63 -4.74
N PRO A 112 -14.45 19.37 -3.42
CA PRO A 112 -14.75 18.06 -2.88
C PRO A 112 -16.25 17.73 -3.08
N GLN A 113 -16.53 16.67 -3.84
CA GLN A 113 -17.90 16.18 -4.11
C GLN A 113 -18.41 15.22 -3.02
N PHE A 114 -17.51 14.66 -2.22
CA PHE A 114 -17.81 13.75 -1.12
C PHE A 114 -16.77 13.89 -0.01
N ASP A 115 -17.03 13.27 1.13
CA ASP A 115 -16.10 13.31 2.25
C ASP A 115 -14.99 12.25 2.10
N PHE A 116 -13.77 12.71 1.80
CA PHE A 116 -12.60 11.85 1.64
C PHE A 116 -12.23 11.05 2.89
N ASP A 117 -12.65 11.52 4.06
CA ASP A 117 -12.41 10.83 5.33
C ASP A 117 -13.20 9.51 5.44
N THR A 118 -14.18 9.30 4.55
CA THR A 118 -14.98 8.07 4.46
C THR A 118 -14.37 7.01 3.53
N ILE A 119 -13.27 7.31 2.84
CA ILE A 119 -12.57 6.33 2.00
C ILE A 119 -11.97 5.25 2.90
N SER A 120 -12.42 4.01 2.72
CA SER A 120 -11.90 2.89 3.51
C SER A 120 -10.59 2.33 2.94
N ASP A 121 -10.50 2.22 1.61
CA ASP A 121 -9.34 1.68 0.90
C ASP A 121 -9.37 2.12 -0.58
N VAL A 122 -8.27 1.90 -1.31
CA VAL A 122 -8.16 2.06 -2.77
C VAL A 122 -7.68 0.74 -3.36
N VAL A 123 -8.58 0.03 -4.04
CA VAL A 123 -8.31 -1.29 -4.60
C VAL A 123 -8.03 -1.17 -6.10
N MET A 124 -6.87 -1.65 -6.53
CA MET A 124 -6.51 -1.74 -7.95
C MET A 124 -6.67 -3.18 -8.45
N HIS A 125 -7.53 -3.37 -9.44
CA HIS A 125 -7.79 -4.64 -10.10
C HIS A 125 -6.91 -4.77 -11.34
N ILE A 126 -5.79 -5.50 -11.22
CA ILE A 126 -4.85 -5.67 -12.32
C ILE A 126 -5.07 -7.03 -12.99
N ARG A 127 -5.47 -7.04 -14.26
CA ARG A 127 -5.48 -8.25 -15.10
C ARG A 127 -4.28 -8.21 -16.02
N TYR A 128 -3.56 -9.32 -16.10
CA TYR A 128 -2.35 -9.41 -16.91
C TYR A 128 -2.22 -10.78 -17.56
N THR A 129 -1.42 -10.84 -18.61
CA THR A 129 -0.97 -12.07 -19.25
C THR A 129 0.51 -12.27 -19.00
N CYS A 130 0.96 -13.52 -19.09
CA CYS A 130 2.33 -13.90 -18.79
C CYS A 130 2.72 -15.15 -19.59
N ARG A 131 4.01 -15.46 -19.59
CA ARG A 131 4.55 -16.71 -20.12
C ARG A 131 5.15 -17.55 -19.00
N GLU A 132 4.95 -18.86 -19.08
CA GLU A 132 5.51 -19.81 -18.12
C GLU A 132 7.03 -19.92 -18.31
N ALA A 133 7.78 -19.94 -17.22
CA ALA A 133 9.21 -20.22 -17.16
C ALA A 133 9.50 -20.96 -15.85
N GLY A 134 9.20 -22.26 -15.83
CA GLY A 134 9.29 -23.09 -14.62
C GLY A 134 10.67 -23.10 -13.97
N HIS A 135 11.75 -23.00 -14.75
CA HIS A 135 13.13 -22.95 -14.26
C HIS A 135 13.46 -21.68 -13.47
N LEU A 136 12.69 -20.58 -13.64
CA LEU A 136 12.85 -19.37 -12.83
C LEU A 136 12.31 -19.54 -11.41
N LYS A 137 11.47 -20.55 -11.15
CA LYS A 137 10.73 -20.69 -9.89
C LYS A 137 11.63 -20.59 -8.67
N LYS A 138 12.72 -21.34 -8.62
CA LYS A 138 13.63 -21.36 -7.48
C LYS A 138 14.25 -19.99 -7.25
N ALA A 139 14.96 -19.46 -8.24
CA ALA A 139 15.64 -18.16 -8.14
C ALA A 139 14.66 -17.00 -7.85
N ALA A 140 13.43 -17.06 -8.36
CA ALA A 140 12.39 -16.10 -8.06
C ALA A 140 11.86 -16.21 -6.63
N THR A 141 11.67 -17.43 -6.11
CA THR A 141 11.28 -17.64 -4.71
C THR A 141 12.39 -17.18 -3.77
N ASP A 142 13.63 -17.60 -4.02
CA ASP A 142 14.79 -17.23 -3.21
C ASP A 142 14.92 -15.70 -3.16
N TYR A 143 14.83 -15.01 -4.30
CA TYR A 143 14.79 -13.54 -4.36
C TYR A 143 13.63 -12.92 -3.57
N VAL A 144 12.42 -13.50 -3.62
CA VAL A 144 11.30 -12.96 -2.85
C VAL A 144 11.56 -13.12 -1.36
N GLN A 145 11.99 -14.29 -0.89
CA GLN A 145 12.22 -14.53 0.53
C GLN A 145 13.42 -13.70 1.03
N ASP A 146 14.56 -13.82 0.37
CA ASP A 146 15.82 -13.28 0.88
C ASP A 146 15.99 -11.78 0.59
N ASP A 147 15.52 -11.29 -0.56
CA ASP A 147 15.68 -9.90 -0.96
C ASP A 147 14.41 -9.07 -0.84
N ILE A 148 13.20 -9.61 -0.69
CA ILE A 148 11.99 -8.77 -0.60
C ILE A 148 11.37 -8.85 0.79
N LEU A 149 11.23 -10.05 1.33
CA LEU A 149 10.56 -10.25 2.62
C LEU A 149 11.50 -9.98 3.82
N LYS A 150 12.82 -10.15 3.65
CA LYS A 150 13.86 -9.86 4.66
C LYS A 150 14.58 -8.51 4.50
N LEU A 151 14.24 -7.73 3.47
CA LEU A 151 15.02 -6.60 2.95
C LEU A 151 15.27 -5.46 4.01
N PRO A 152 16.46 -4.78 3.99
CA PRO A 152 17.02 -4.07 5.15
C PRO A 152 16.69 -2.56 5.29
N GLU A 153 16.16 -1.86 4.28
CA GLU A 153 15.79 -0.43 4.36
C GLU A 153 14.27 -0.24 4.25
N GLY A 154 13.63 0.10 5.38
CA GLY A 154 12.21 0.46 5.46
C GLY A 154 11.23 -0.70 5.71
N GLY A 155 11.66 -1.96 5.52
CA GLY A 155 10.83 -3.15 5.71
C GLY A 155 9.56 -3.19 4.83
N LEU A 156 8.76 -4.23 5.01
CA LEU A 156 7.40 -4.26 4.47
C LEU A 156 6.52 -3.32 5.30
N LEU A 157 5.63 -2.59 4.64
CA LEU A 157 4.80 -1.59 5.30
C LEU A 157 3.35 -2.02 5.30
N GLN A 158 2.72 -1.95 6.47
CA GLN A 158 1.28 -2.09 6.65
C GLN A 158 0.73 -0.77 7.20
N LEU A 159 -0.24 -0.17 6.51
CA LEU A 159 -0.91 1.04 6.98
C LEU A 159 -2.18 0.64 7.73
N PHE A 160 -2.35 1.16 8.94
CA PHE A 160 -3.55 0.98 9.73
C PHE A 160 -4.24 2.31 10.00
N ASN A 161 -5.57 2.36 9.91
CA ASN A 161 -6.34 3.51 10.34
C ASN A 161 -6.67 3.36 11.84
N VAL A 162 -6.09 4.22 12.69
CA VAL A 162 -6.20 4.08 14.15
C VAL A 162 -7.64 4.21 14.63
N LEU A 163 -8.43 5.07 14.00
CA LEU A 163 -9.84 5.26 14.35
C LEU A 163 -10.67 4.01 14.08
N ASN A 164 -10.48 3.39 12.92
CA ASN A 164 -11.33 2.29 12.45
C ASN A 164 -10.86 0.93 12.98
N GLU A 165 -9.56 0.72 13.12
CA GLU A 165 -9.00 -0.57 13.51
C GLU A 165 -8.77 -0.70 15.02
N PHE A 166 -8.51 0.41 15.70
CA PHE A 166 -8.24 0.47 17.14
C PHE A 166 -9.21 1.42 17.84
N THR A 167 -10.49 1.36 17.47
CA THR A 167 -11.52 2.29 17.94
C THR A 167 -11.58 2.38 19.46
N GLY A 168 -11.55 1.24 20.17
CA GLY A 168 -11.59 1.22 21.64
C GLY A 168 -10.42 1.99 22.27
N ALA A 169 -9.20 1.71 21.83
CA ALA A 169 -7.99 2.39 22.31
C ALA A 169 -8.04 3.89 22.01
N TRP A 170 -8.50 4.28 20.81
CA TRP A 170 -8.60 5.67 20.41
C TRP A 170 -9.65 6.46 21.20
N GLN A 171 -10.81 5.87 21.50
CA GLN A 171 -11.84 6.54 22.30
C GLN A 171 -11.38 6.70 23.76
N SER A 172 -10.75 5.67 24.34
CA SER A 172 -10.16 5.77 25.68
C SER A 172 -9.13 6.89 25.75
N PHE A 173 -8.23 6.98 24.77
CA PHE A 173 -7.25 8.07 24.66
C PHE A 173 -7.92 9.45 24.64
N LYS A 174 -8.97 9.64 23.82
CA LYS A 174 -9.68 10.92 23.72
C LYS A 174 -10.45 11.31 24.98
N SER A 175 -10.99 10.32 25.69
CA SER A 175 -11.85 10.54 26.87
C SER A 175 -11.12 11.18 28.06
N VAL A 176 -9.79 11.02 28.13
CA VAL A 176 -8.98 11.62 29.19
C VAL A 176 -8.81 13.12 28.94
N ALA A 177 -9.29 13.93 29.88
CA ALA A 177 -9.28 15.39 29.79
C ALA A 177 -7.88 16.00 29.86
N SER A 178 -7.03 15.46 30.74
CA SER A 178 -5.66 15.93 30.91
C SER A 178 -4.76 15.38 29.80
N LYS A 179 -4.35 16.24 28.86
CA LYS A 179 -3.45 15.91 27.73
C LYS A 179 -2.17 15.15 28.11
N PRO A 180 -1.43 15.52 29.19
CA PRO A 180 -0.23 14.78 29.58
C PRO A 180 -0.53 13.43 30.26
N ALA A 181 -1.78 13.18 30.67
CA ALA A 181 -2.19 11.90 31.27
C ALA A 181 -2.81 10.93 30.24
N ARG A 182 -2.91 11.35 28.97
CA ARG A 182 -3.43 10.49 27.90
C ARG A 182 -2.43 9.39 27.57
N VAL A 183 -2.95 8.18 27.43
CA VAL A 183 -2.18 7.00 27.07
C VAL A 183 -2.89 6.28 25.93
N LEU A 184 -2.17 6.00 24.85
CA LEU A 184 -2.67 5.21 23.73
C LEU A 184 -1.92 3.87 23.71
N THR A 185 -2.63 2.78 24.01
CA THR A 185 -2.10 1.43 23.91
C THR A 185 -2.71 0.73 22.71
N ILE A 186 -1.86 0.27 21.79
CA ILE A 186 -2.26 -0.46 20.59
C ILE A 186 -1.67 -1.86 20.66
N ALA A 187 -2.51 -2.87 20.45
CA ALA A 187 -2.11 -4.26 20.35
C ALA A 187 -2.38 -4.78 18.94
N VAL A 188 -1.38 -5.42 18.33
CA VAL A 188 -1.48 -6.05 17.02
C VAL A 188 -1.08 -7.53 17.11
N ASP A 189 -1.67 -8.33 16.25
CA ASP A 189 -1.46 -9.77 16.19
C ASP A 189 -1.18 -10.19 14.73
N LYS A 190 -0.66 -11.40 14.53
CA LYS A 190 -0.34 -11.96 13.21
C LYS A 190 -1.50 -11.91 12.21
N ASN A 191 -2.77 -11.90 12.65
CA ASN A 191 -3.92 -11.89 11.76
C ASN A 191 -4.18 -10.53 11.11
N LYS A 192 -3.59 -9.45 11.62
CA LYS A 192 -3.64 -8.11 11.02
C LYS A 192 -2.64 -7.92 9.88
N PHE A 193 -1.80 -8.93 9.62
CA PHE A 193 -0.82 -8.93 8.55
C PHE A 193 -1.22 -9.91 7.43
N PRO A 194 -0.65 -9.77 6.22
CA PRO A 194 -1.01 -10.61 5.10
C PRO A 194 -0.79 -12.11 5.38
N TYR A 195 -1.64 -12.97 4.84
CA TYR A 195 -1.67 -14.41 5.16
C TYR A 195 -0.31 -15.15 5.12
N TRP A 196 0.57 -14.78 4.19
CA TRP A 196 1.89 -15.42 4.07
C TRP A 196 2.74 -15.31 5.33
N THR A 197 2.53 -14.28 6.16
CA THR A 197 3.23 -14.09 7.44
C THR A 197 2.92 -15.20 8.44
N LYS A 198 1.75 -15.85 8.33
CA LYS A 198 1.40 -16.99 9.17
C LYS A 198 2.17 -18.24 8.81
N ALA A 199 2.49 -18.41 7.53
CA ALA A 199 3.19 -19.59 7.01
C ALA A 199 4.71 -19.46 7.16
N LEU A 200 5.25 -18.27 6.88
CA LEU A 200 6.69 -18.00 6.89
C LEU A 200 7.19 -17.42 8.23
N GLY A 201 6.28 -16.90 9.06
CA GLY A 201 6.63 -16.19 10.29
C GLY A 201 7.00 -14.74 10.05
N MET A 202 7.06 -13.98 11.14
CA MET A 202 7.50 -12.58 11.16
C MET A 202 8.61 -12.44 12.19
N GLU A 203 9.51 -11.49 11.95
CA GLU A 203 10.41 -11.03 13.02
C GLU A 203 9.62 -10.34 14.12
N ASP A 204 10.16 -10.38 15.34
CA ASP A 204 9.55 -9.75 16.50
C ASP A 204 9.74 -8.22 16.51
N THR A 205 10.68 -7.71 15.70
CA THR A 205 10.98 -6.28 15.59
C THR A 205 9.99 -5.59 14.65
N LEU A 206 8.94 -5.00 15.23
CA LEU A 206 8.02 -4.11 14.53
C LEU A 206 8.27 -2.66 14.92
N THR A 207 8.20 -1.75 13.95
CA THR A 207 8.35 -0.32 14.20
C THR A 207 7.16 0.44 13.61
N ALA A 208 6.51 1.26 14.43
CA ALA A 208 5.40 2.12 14.05
C ALA A 208 5.85 3.56 13.79
N THR A 209 5.30 4.16 12.73
CA THR A 209 5.36 5.59 12.45
C THR A 209 3.93 6.13 12.36
N PHE A 210 3.58 7.08 13.21
CA PHE A 210 2.27 7.73 13.16
C PHE A 210 2.26 8.84 12.11
N CYS A 211 1.15 8.99 11.40
CA CYS A 211 0.95 10.08 10.48
C CYS A 211 -0.52 10.50 10.38
N SER A 212 -0.76 11.65 9.77
CA SER A 212 -2.08 12.18 9.47
C SER A 212 -2.08 12.65 8.03
N ILE A 213 -3.05 12.16 7.27
CA ILE A 213 -3.21 12.44 5.85
C ILE A 213 -4.43 13.34 5.68
N ASP A 214 -4.20 14.60 5.32
CA ASP A 214 -5.25 15.55 4.97
C ASP A 214 -5.34 15.65 3.44
N LEU A 215 -6.24 14.86 2.86
CA LEU A 215 -6.47 14.84 1.41
C LEU A 215 -7.05 16.16 0.90
N LYS A 216 -7.80 16.91 1.73
CA LYS A 216 -8.41 18.19 1.35
C LYS A 216 -7.32 19.26 1.15
N LYS A 217 -6.29 19.26 1.99
CA LYS A 217 -5.15 20.19 1.93
C LYS A 217 -3.93 19.64 1.20
N ASN A 218 -4.02 18.41 0.67
CA ASN A 218 -2.89 17.68 0.08
C ASN A 218 -1.65 17.68 1.00
N LYS A 219 -1.87 17.41 2.29
CA LYS A 219 -0.84 17.52 3.33
C LYS A 219 -0.67 16.21 4.07
N LEU A 220 0.56 15.71 4.10
CA LEU A 220 0.99 14.62 4.97
C LEU A 220 1.73 15.22 6.18
N ILE A 221 1.32 14.84 7.39
CA ILE A 221 2.02 15.19 8.62
C ILE A 221 2.48 13.88 9.26
N VAL A 222 3.79 13.71 9.43
CA VAL A 222 4.38 12.51 10.03
C VAL A 222 4.88 12.87 11.43
N ALA A 223 4.69 11.97 12.40
CA ALA A 223 5.28 12.10 13.71
C ALA A 223 6.81 12.03 13.59
N SER A 224 7.52 12.81 14.40
CA SER A 224 8.98 12.96 14.30
C SER A 224 9.78 11.77 14.84
N GLN A 225 9.12 10.82 15.48
CA GLN A 225 9.75 9.67 16.12
C GLN A 225 8.97 8.40 15.79
N ASN A 226 9.73 7.33 15.52
CA ASN A 226 9.22 5.98 15.39
C ASN A 226 9.14 5.30 16.76
N ILE A 227 8.19 4.38 16.92
CA ILE A 227 7.98 3.64 18.17
C ILE A 227 8.09 2.15 17.87
N ASP A 228 8.95 1.46 18.60
CA ASP A 228 9.05 0.01 18.48
C ASP A 228 7.95 -0.66 19.30
N PHE A 229 7.41 -1.76 18.77
CA PHE A 229 6.51 -2.60 19.53
C PHE A 229 7.30 -3.50 20.49
N LEU A 230 6.65 -3.86 21.59
CA LEU A 230 7.10 -4.88 22.54
C LEU A 230 6.27 -6.14 22.36
N GLY A 231 6.89 -7.30 22.59
CA GLY A 231 6.26 -8.61 22.45
C GLY A 231 6.82 -9.37 21.27
N ASP A 232 6.09 -10.40 20.86
CA ASP A 232 6.56 -11.35 19.87
C ASP A 232 5.41 -11.89 19.03
N ALA A 233 5.77 -12.69 18.05
CA ALA A 233 4.84 -13.26 17.10
C ALA A 233 3.78 -14.17 17.75
N ASP A 234 4.06 -14.78 18.91
CA ASP A 234 3.19 -15.80 19.52
C ASP A 234 2.21 -15.22 20.54
N THR A 235 2.66 -14.21 21.30
CA THR A 235 1.87 -13.48 22.29
C THR A 235 1.21 -12.23 21.71
N GLY A 236 1.66 -11.78 20.54
CA GLY A 236 1.27 -10.53 19.91
C GLY A 236 2.17 -9.38 20.33
N TRP A 237 2.01 -8.26 19.63
CA TRP A 237 2.82 -7.08 19.83
C TRP A 237 1.97 -5.96 20.40
N SER A 238 2.56 -5.16 21.27
CA SER A 238 1.92 -3.98 21.83
C SER A 238 2.85 -2.79 21.82
N LEU A 239 2.30 -1.60 21.57
CA LEU A 239 2.98 -0.34 21.80
C LEU A 239 2.13 0.52 22.72
N THR A 240 2.80 1.38 23.49
CA THR A 240 2.15 2.36 24.34
C THR A 240 2.76 3.73 24.09
N VAL A 241 1.90 4.71 23.82
CA VAL A 241 2.28 6.12 23.69
C VAL A 241 1.75 6.87 24.90
N ASP A 242 2.66 7.36 25.73
CA ASP A 242 2.37 8.16 26.93
C ASP A 242 3.30 9.38 26.99
N ASN A 243 3.40 10.01 28.16
CA ASN A 243 4.21 11.22 28.36
C ASN A 243 5.73 11.00 28.20
N THR A 244 6.21 9.76 28.23
CA THR A 244 7.62 9.43 28.00
C THR A 244 8.00 9.62 26.53
N ILE A 245 7.03 9.44 25.62
CA ILE A 245 7.17 9.64 24.18
C ILE A 245 6.48 10.95 23.77
N ASN A 246 6.91 12.05 24.40
CA ASN A 246 6.24 13.35 24.29
C ASN A 246 6.08 13.84 22.84
N ALA A 247 7.05 13.56 21.96
CA ALA A 247 6.98 13.94 20.56
C ALA A 247 5.74 13.34 19.86
N VAL A 248 5.53 12.02 19.99
CA VAL A 248 4.37 11.34 19.38
C VAL A 248 3.09 11.66 20.13
N LEU A 249 3.12 11.75 21.47
CA LEU A 249 1.96 12.15 22.25
C LEU A 249 1.46 13.56 21.87
N SER A 250 2.37 14.51 21.65
CA SER A 250 2.03 15.87 21.20
C SER A 250 1.39 15.87 19.81
N PHE A 251 1.88 15.02 18.90
CA PHE A 251 1.29 14.81 17.58
C PHE A 251 -0.15 14.26 17.70
N LEU A 252 -0.36 13.23 18.52
CA LEU A 252 -1.68 12.62 18.74
C LEU A 252 -2.66 13.61 19.39
N ASN A 253 -2.21 14.36 20.39
CA ASN A 253 -3.01 15.41 21.02
C ASN A 253 -3.40 16.50 20.02
N SER A 254 -2.46 16.94 19.19
CA SER A 254 -2.73 17.88 18.10
C SER A 254 -3.73 17.31 17.10
N ALA A 255 -3.66 16.02 16.79
CA ALA A 255 -4.62 15.37 15.91
C ALA A 255 -6.04 15.37 16.52
N VAL A 256 -6.18 15.06 17.82
CA VAL A 256 -7.46 15.12 18.52
C VAL A 256 -8.03 16.54 18.53
N ASP A 257 -7.23 17.55 18.88
CA ASP A 257 -7.66 18.95 18.97
C ASP A 257 -8.19 19.48 17.63
N ASN A 258 -7.65 18.97 16.52
CA ASN A 258 -8.00 19.39 15.16
C ASN A 258 -8.94 18.40 14.46
N ASN A 259 -9.45 17.40 15.18
CA ASN A 259 -10.29 16.32 14.64
C ASN A 259 -9.70 15.67 13.37
N ARG A 260 -8.39 15.40 13.39
CA ARG A 260 -7.67 14.79 12.27
C ARG A 260 -7.68 13.27 12.37
N ASN A 261 -7.80 12.62 11.23
CA ASN A 261 -7.57 11.19 11.10
C ASN A 261 -6.10 10.85 11.34
N VAL A 262 -5.87 9.81 12.13
CA VAL A 262 -4.54 9.29 12.49
C VAL A 262 -4.37 7.91 11.89
N TYR A 263 -3.25 7.74 11.20
CA TYR A 263 -2.81 6.47 10.64
C TYR A 263 -1.53 6.02 11.33
N MET A 264 -1.32 4.71 11.35
CA MET A 264 -0.13 4.07 11.88
C MET A 264 0.47 3.20 10.79
N VAL A 265 1.65 3.58 10.30
CA VAL A 265 2.43 2.75 9.38
C VAL A 265 3.30 1.82 10.20
N VAL A 266 3.15 0.52 10.05
CA VAL A 266 3.97 -0.49 10.72
C VAL A 266 4.94 -1.10 9.72
N SER A 267 6.23 -0.99 10.00
CA SER A 267 7.29 -1.70 9.32
C SER A 267 7.46 -3.09 9.93
N TYR A 268 7.55 -4.11 9.09
CA TYR A 268 7.68 -5.51 9.49
C TYR A 268 8.51 -6.31 8.47
N ARG A 269 8.99 -7.49 8.88
CA ARG A 269 9.85 -8.38 8.09
C ARG A 269 9.48 -9.84 8.28
N GLU A 270 9.82 -10.69 7.31
CA GLU A 270 9.77 -12.14 7.47
C GLU A 270 10.86 -12.59 8.45
N LYS A 271 10.54 -13.61 9.25
CA LYS A 271 11.50 -14.24 10.16
C LYS A 271 12.68 -14.84 9.38
N ASN A 272 13.92 -14.56 9.81
CA ASN A 272 15.12 -15.15 9.22
C ASN A 272 15.17 -16.67 9.31
#